data_AF-A0A8B2XW07-F1
#
_entry.id   AF-A0A8B2XW07-F1
#
_cell.length_a   1.000
_cell.length_b   1.000
_cell.length_c   1.000
_cell.angle_alpha   90.00
_cell.angle_beta   90.00
_cell.angle_gamma   90.00
#
_symmetry.space_group_name_H-M   'P 1'
#
loop_
_entity.id
_entity.type
_entity.pdbx_description
1 polymer ?
#
loop_
_entity_poly.entity_id
_entity_poly.type
_entity_poly.pdbx_seq_one_letter_code
_entity_poly.pdbx_strand_id
1 'polypeptide(L)' 'MTMQQRQDIQGVNIKAEQLNFLMQTIHAHHKDFDCHQLDGLLGLAYDLAGSVYSWTEKEEEIVLQNEEQQRMVN' A
#
# COMPACT_ATOMS: atom_id res chain seq x y z
N MET A 1 -23.69 15.38 11.47
CA MET A 1 -22.79 14.69 10.53
C MET A 1 -22.02 13.66 11.34
N THR A 2 -21.72 12.48 10.78
CA THR A 2 -21.09 11.37 11.49
C THR A 2 -19.66 11.19 11.00
N MET A 3 -18.72 10.98 11.92
CA MET A 3 -17.33 10.63 11.58
C MET A 3 -17.31 9.38 10.70
N GLN A 4 -16.47 9.39 9.68
CA GLN A 4 -16.23 8.26 8.80
C GLN A 4 -15.39 7.20 9.50
N GLN A 5 -15.70 5.94 9.17
CA GLN A 5 -14.94 4.79 9.66
C GLN A 5 -13.59 4.71 8.95
N ARG A 6 -12.51 4.56 9.74
CA ARG A 6 -11.13 4.33 9.25
C ARG A 6 -11.04 3.01 8.48
N GLN A 7 -10.12 2.91 7.52
CA GLN A 7 -9.91 1.66 6.79
C GLN A 7 -9.23 0.59 7.66
N ASP A 8 -9.48 -0.67 7.33
CA ASP A 8 -8.75 -1.78 7.95
C ASP A 8 -7.28 -1.78 7.51
N ILE A 9 -6.38 -1.74 8.49
CA ILE A 9 -4.93 -1.69 8.28
C ILE A 9 -4.33 -3.09 8.03
N GLN A 10 -4.99 -4.16 8.47
CA GLN A 10 -4.40 -5.50 8.40
C GLN A 10 -4.13 -5.92 6.96
N GLY A 11 -5.09 -5.68 6.05
CA GLY A 11 -4.94 -6.00 4.63
C GLY A 11 -3.78 -5.26 3.95
N VAL A 12 -3.58 -3.97 4.25
CA VAL A 12 -2.48 -3.18 3.66
C VAL A 12 -1.13 -3.57 4.26
N ASN A 13 -1.08 -3.90 5.55
CA ASN A 13 0.15 -4.33 6.20
C ASN A 13 0.68 -5.65 5.61
N ILE A 14 -0.21 -6.62 5.35
CA ILE A 14 0.17 -7.88 4.68
C ILE A 14 0.75 -7.60 3.29
N LYS A 15 0.16 -6.67 2.52
CA LYS A 15 0.66 -6.30 1.19
C LYS A 15 2.03 -5.61 1.26
N ALA A 16 2.23 -4.74 2.25
CA ALA A 16 3.52 -4.09 2.49
C ALA A 16 4.61 -5.10 2.87
N GLU A 17 4.29 -6.09 3.70
CA GLU A 17 5.19 -7.21 4.02
C GLU A 17 5.53 -8.04 2.77
N GLN A 18 4.52 -8.42 1.97
CA GLN A 18 4.72 -9.12 0.71
C GLN A 18 5.64 -8.35 -0.25
N LEU A 19 5.43 -7.04 -0.38
CA LEU A 19 6.27 -6.17 -1.19
C LEU A 19 7.71 -6.15 -0.67
N ASN A 20 7.89 -6.02 0.65
CA ASN A 20 9.22 -6.03 1.26
C ASN A 20 9.97 -7.34 0.98
N PHE A 21 9.32 -8.50 1.15
CA PHE A 21 9.92 -9.79 0.84
C PHE A 21 10.27 -9.91 -0.64
N LEU A 22 9.35 -9.52 -1.53
CA LEU A 22 9.58 -9.57 -2.98
C LEU A 22 10.78 -8.71 -3.39
N MET A 23 10.89 -7.49 -2.87
CA MET A 23 12.02 -6.61 -3.16
C MET A 23 13.35 -7.18 -2.65
N GLN A 24 13.36 -7.83 -1.49
CA GLN A 24 14.54 -8.54 -0.98
C GLN A 24 14.93 -9.72 -1.88
N THR A 25 13.97 -10.51 -2.34
CA THR A 25 14.22 -11.62 -3.28
C THR A 25 14.78 -11.11 -4.60
N ILE A 26 14.18 -10.07 -5.19
CA ILE A 26 14.70 -9.45 -6.42
C ILE A 26 16.12 -8.96 -6.17
N HIS A 27 16.39 -8.24 -5.08
CA HIS A 27 17.72 -7.75 -4.78
C HIS A 27 18.77 -8.87 -4.67
N ALA A 28 18.45 -9.95 -3.96
CA ALA A 28 19.35 -11.08 -3.74
C ALA A 28 19.61 -11.90 -5.02
N HIS A 29 18.60 -12.05 -5.87
CA HIS A 29 18.61 -13.02 -6.98
C HIS A 29 18.44 -12.41 -8.37
N HIS A 30 18.50 -11.08 -8.55
CA HIS A 30 18.29 -10.41 -9.85
C HIS A 30 19.20 -10.93 -10.98
N LYS A 31 20.36 -11.53 -10.67
CA LYS A 31 21.27 -12.12 -11.67
C LYS A 31 20.89 -13.54 -12.08
N ASP A 32 20.08 -14.21 -11.27
CA ASP A 32 19.62 -15.58 -11.49
C ASP A 32 18.34 -15.59 -12.37
N PHE A 33 17.68 -14.43 -12.52
CA PHE A 33 16.48 -14.26 -13.33
C PHE A 33 16.82 -13.78 -14.75
N ASP A 34 16.14 -14.33 -15.75
CA ASP A 34 16.11 -13.73 -17.08
C ASP A 34 15.25 -12.44 -17.09
N CYS A 35 15.33 -11.68 -18.19
CA CYS A 35 14.62 -10.41 -18.29
C CYS A 35 13.10 -10.57 -18.17
N HIS A 36 12.51 -11.64 -18.69
CA HIS A 36 11.06 -11.86 -18.63
C HIS A 36 10.60 -12.25 -17.22
N GLN A 37 11.41 -13.05 -16.52
CA GLN A 37 11.18 -13.36 -15.10
C GLN A 37 11.28 -12.10 -14.24
N LEU A 38 12.30 -11.27 -14.48
CA LEU A 38 12.48 -10.02 -13.75
C LEU A 38 11.34 -9.02 -14.03
N ASP A 39 10.91 -8.89 -15.28
CA ASP A 39 9.75 -8.06 -15.65
C ASP A 39 8.48 -8.52 -14.93
N GLY A 40 8.26 -9.84 -14.82
CA GLY A 40 7.14 -10.41 -14.06
C GLY A 40 7.19 -10.09 -12.58
N LEU A 41 8.37 -10.24 -11.94
CA LEU A 41 8.57 -9.92 -10.52
C LEU A 41 8.41 -8.42 -10.25
N LEU A 42 8.93 -7.56 -11.13
CA LEU A 42 8.75 -6.12 -11.04
C LEU A 42 7.29 -5.70 -11.24
N GLY A 43 6.58 -6.34 -12.16
CA GLY A 43 5.13 -6.16 -12.33
C GLY A 43 4.35 -6.45 -11.05
N LEU A 44 4.65 -7.58 -10.39
CA LEU A 44 4.04 -7.92 -9.10
C LEU A 44 4.39 -6.89 -8.01
N ALA A 45 5.62 -6.38 -7.98
CA ALA A 45 6.02 -5.33 -7.04
C ALA A 45 5.24 -4.03 -7.29
N TYR A 46 5.02 -3.66 -8.55
CA TYR A 46 4.18 -2.53 -8.93
C TYR A 46 2.73 -2.69 -8.44
N ASP A 47 2.12 -3.86 -8.63
CA ASP A 47 0.75 -4.12 -8.19
C ASP A 47 0.59 -4.03 -6.66
N LEU A 48 1.56 -4.57 -5.92
CA LEU A 48 1.59 -4.49 -4.45
C LEU A 48 1.79 -3.04 -3.98
N ALA A 49 2.73 -2.31 -4.58
CA ALA A 49 2.98 -0.91 -4.26
C ALA A 49 1.76 -0.04 -4.57
N GLY A 50 1.11 -0.24 -5.72
CA GLY A 50 -0.12 0.47 -6.09
C GLY A 50 -1.27 0.20 -5.12
N SER A 51 -1.41 -1.04 -4.65
CA SER A 51 -2.41 -1.39 -3.64
C SER A 51 -2.18 -0.68 -2.30
N VAL A 52 -0.92 -0.57 -1.86
CA VAL A 52 -0.57 0.15 -0.62
C VAL A 52 -0.82 1.64 -0.80
N TYR A 53 -0.35 2.21 -1.92
CA TYR A 53 -0.53 3.63 -2.23
C TYR A 53 -2.01 4.04 -2.27
N SER A 54 -2.85 3.29 -2.99
CA SER A 54 -4.29 3.58 -3.07
C SER A 54 -4.99 3.50 -1.72
N TRP A 55 -4.59 2.55 -0.85
CA TRP A 55 -5.12 2.49 0.51
C TRP A 55 -4.72 3.73 1.31
N THR A 56 -3.46 4.17 1.21
CA THR A 56 -2.95 5.36 1.91
C THR A 56 -3.69 6.62 1.49
N GLU A 57 -3.88 6.87 0.19
CA GLU A 57 -4.63 8.05 -0.29
C GLU A 57 -6.04 8.09 0.28
N LYS A 58 -6.75 6.96 0.24
CA LYS A 58 -8.12 6.88 0.77
C LYS A 58 -8.16 7.06 2.29
N GLU A 59 -7.13 6.61 3.01
CA GLU A 59 -7.06 6.77 4.46
C GLU A 59 -6.81 8.22 4.85
N GLU A 60 -5.95 8.90 4.10
CA GLU A 60 -5.69 10.33 4.26
C GLU A 60 -6.97 11.15 4.07
N GLU A 61 -7.77 10.88 3.03
CA GLU A 61 -9.05 11.54 2.80
C GLU A 61 -10.01 11.38 4.01
N ILE A 62 -10.13 10.16 4.54
CA ILE A 62 -10.99 9.87 5.70
C ILE A 62 -10.51 10.63 6.94
N VAL A 63 -9.19 10.65 7.18
CA VAL A 63 -8.60 11.38 8.32
C VAL A 63 -8.88 12.88 8.20
N LEU A 64 -8.63 13.48 7.04
CA LEU A 64 -8.84 14.91 6.81
C LEU A 64 -10.31 15.30 7.01
N GLN A 65 -11.25 14.50 6.49
CA GLN A 65 -12.68 14.76 6.64
C GLN A 65 -13.12 14.64 8.11
N ASN A 66 -12.60 13.66 8.84
CA ASN A 66 -12.89 13.51 10.27
C ASN A 66 -12.31 14.67 11.10
N GLU A 67 -11.11 15.14 10.79
CA GLU A 67 -10.47 16.29 11.45
C GLU A 67 -11.22 17.59 11.16
N GLU A 68 -11.73 17.79 9.94
CA GLU A 68 -12.57 18.93 9.61
C GLU A 68 -13.90 18.88 10.38
N GLN A 69 -14.57 17.73 10.43
CA GLN A 69 -15.80 17.57 11.21
C GLN A 69 -15.58 17.84 12.70
N GLN A 70 -14.48 17.34 13.27
CA GLN A 70 -14.15 17.60 14.68
C GLN A 70 -13.96 19.10 14.95
N ARG A 71 -13.38 19.85 14.00
CA ARG A 71 -13.24 21.31 14.09
C ARG A 71 -14.56 22.07 13.97
N MET A 72 -15.56 21.52 13.30
CA MET A 72 -16.89 22.12 13.19
C MET A 72 -17.79 21.87 14.41
N VAL A 73 -17.50 20.82 15.19
CA VAL A 73 -18.27 20.44 16.39
C VAL A 73 -17.70 21.08 17.67
N ASN A 74 -16.40 21.42 17.67
CA ASN A 74 -15.73 22.16 18.75
C ASN A 74 -15.87 23.67 18.59
#